data_AF-A0A497NHC6-F1
#
_entry.id   AF-A0A497NHC6-F1
#
_cell.length_a   1.000
_cell.length_b   1.000
_cell.length_c   1.000
_cell.angle_alpha   90.00
_cell.angle_beta   90.00
_cell.angle_gamma   90.00
#
_symmetry.space_group_name_H-M   'P 1'
#
loop_
_entity.id
_entity.type
_entity.pdbx_description
1 polymer ?
#
loop_
_entity_poly.entity_id
_entity_poly.type
_entity_poly.pdbx_seq_one_letter_code
_entity_poly.pdbx_strand_id
1 'polypeptide(L)'
;MGEEARIRDAFSAQSAVRRHLEAQYGADKIKNIKFTRVWYSTGARMDVWEVEGDITVKKGLIGKEVRHFKFQIDPITGNIIGFEG
;
A
#
# COMPACT_ATOMS: atom_id res chain seq x y z
N MET A 1 -19.22 -4.19 -21.27
CA MET A 1 -19.31 -3.91 -19.83
C MET A 1 -17.89 -3.67 -19.36
N GLY A 2 -17.50 -2.42 -19.15
CA GLY A 2 -16.16 -2.11 -18.64
C GLY A 2 -16.07 -2.54 -17.18
N GLU A 3 -15.00 -3.23 -16.81
CA GLU A 3 -14.75 -3.56 -15.41
C GLU A 3 -14.66 -2.26 -14.60
N GLU A 4 -15.50 -2.15 -13.57
CA GLU A 4 -15.57 -0.95 -12.75
C GLU A 4 -14.36 -0.94 -11.80
N ALA A 5 -13.65 0.19 -11.72
CA ALA A 5 -12.49 0.31 -10.84
C ALA A 5 -12.89 0.01 -9.39
N ARG A 6 -12.22 -0.97 -8.78
CA ARG A 6 -12.39 -1.33 -7.37
C ARG A 6 -11.72 -0.30 -6.45
N ILE A 7 -10.63 0.30 -6.90
CA ILE A 7 -9.94 1.38 -6.18
C ILE A 7 -10.21 2.70 -6.91
N ARG A 8 -11.15 3.47 -6.36
CA ARG A 8 -11.65 4.71 -7.00
C ARG A 8 -11.01 5.97 -6.45
N ASP A 9 -10.40 5.88 -5.28
CA ASP A 9 -9.85 7.02 -4.56
C ASP A 9 -8.60 6.66 -3.76
N ALA A 10 -7.91 7.71 -3.30
CA ALA A 10 -6.69 7.59 -2.52
C ALA A 10 -6.91 6.84 -1.20
N PHE A 11 -8.09 6.97 -0.58
CA PHE A 11 -8.39 6.31 0.69
C PHE A 11 -8.49 4.79 0.51
N SER A 12 -9.14 4.34 -0.56
CA SER A 12 -9.26 2.94 -0.94
C SER A 12 -7.90 2.34 -1.28
N ALA A 13 -7.03 3.11 -1.93
CA ALA A 13 -5.65 2.72 -2.22
C ALA A 13 -4.83 2.52 -0.93
N GLN A 14 -4.90 3.48 0.01
CA GLN A 14 -4.27 3.35 1.33
C GLN A 14 -4.81 2.14 2.12
N SER A 15 -6.12 1.91 2.05
CA SER A 15 -6.76 0.76 2.69
C SER A 15 -6.26 -0.57 2.14
N ALA A 16 -6.06 -0.67 0.81
CA ALA A 16 -5.48 -1.85 0.18
C ALA A 16 -4.03 -2.10 0.64
N VAL A 17 -3.20 -1.05 0.68
CA VAL A 17 -1.82 -1.16 1.18
C VAL A 17 -1.77 -1.53 2.65
N ARG A 18 -2.62 -0.94 3.49
CA ARG A 18 -2.72 -1.31 4.91
C ARG A 18 -3.00 -2.80 5.07
N ARG A 19 -4.01 -3.33 4.36
CA ARG A 19 -4.34 -4.77 4.40
C ARG A 19 -3.17 -5.63 3.95
N HIS A 20 -2.46 -5.21 2.91
CA HIS A 20 -1.28 -5.93 2.42
C HIS A 20 -0.15 -5.97 3.48
N LEU A 21 0.15 -4.81 4.08
CA LEU A 21 1.15 -4.71 5.15
C LEU A 21 0.76 -5.52 6.39
N GLU A 22 -0.52 -5.49 6.79
CA GLU A 22 -1.06 -6.29 7.89
C GLU A 22 -0.93 -7.78 7.62
N ALA A 23 -1.18 -8.24 6.38
CA ALA A 23 -0.96 -9.61 5.98
C ALA A 23 0.53 -10.01 5.97
N GLN A 24 1.42 -9.08 5.59
CA GLN A 24 2.87 -9.32 5.51
C GLN A 24 3.54 -9.38 6.89
N TYR A 25 3.23 -8.43 7.77
CA TYR A 25 3.91 -8.27 9.06
C TYR A 25 3.13 -8.82 10.25
N GLY A 26 1.80 -8.98 10.13
CA GLY A 26 0.88 -9.21 11.24
C GLY A 26 0.39 -7.90 11.84
N ALA A 27 -0.93 -7.72 11.91
CA ALA A 27 -1.56 -6.49 12.38
C ALA A 27 -1.14 -6.08 13.81
N ASP A 28 -0.84 -7.04 14.67
CA ASP A 28 -0.38 -6.83 16.05
C ASP A 28 1.06 -6.28 16.14
N LYS A 29 1.86 -6.51 15.09
CA LYS A 29 3.25 -6.07 15.02
C LYS A 29 3.40 -4.67 14.43
N ILE A 30 2.41 -4.18 13.69
CA ILE A 30 2.43 -2.84 13.13
C ILE A 30 2.14 -1.82 14.24
N LYS A 31 3.09 -0.92 14.51
CA LYS A 31 2.86 0.21 15.43
C LYS A 31 2.23 1.40 14.71
N ASN A 32 2.68 1.68 13.49
CA ASN A 32 2.23 2.84 12.74
C ASN A 32 2.45 2.63 11.23
N ILE A 33 1.57 3.21 10.42
CA ILE A 33 1.73 3.35 8.97
C ILE A 33 1.54 4.83 8.66
N LYS A 34 2.57 5.45 8.08
CA LYS A 34 2.53 6.84 7.65
C LYS A 34 2.57 6.88 6.13
N PHE A 35 1.46 7.24 5.51
CA PHE A 35 1.41 7.49 4.07
C PHE A 35 1.99 8.87 3.78
N THR A 36 2.97 8.95 2.88
CA THR A 36 3.60 10.21 2.46
C THR A 36 2.98 10.74 1.18
N ARG A 37 2.68 9.85 0.23
CA ARG A 37 2.11 10.21 -1.07
C ARG A 37 1.15 9.14 -1.56
N VAL A 38 0.06 9.58 -2.17
CA VAL A 38 -0.91 8.71 -2.86
C VAL A 38 -1.39 9.41 -4.11
N TRP A 39 -1.19 8.80 -5.27
CA TRP A 39 -1.58 9.40 -6.54
C TRP A 39 -1.95 8.35 -7.57
N TYR A 40 -2.81 8.76 -8.50
CA TYR A 40 -3.15 7.96 -9.67
C TYR A 40 -2.14 8.27 -10.78
N SER A 41 -1.51 7.22 -11.31
CA SER A 41 -0.54 7.30 -12.39
C SER A 41 -1.15 6.67 -13.63
N THR A 42 -1.28 7.45 -14.70
CA THR A 42 -1.74 6.97 -16.01
C THR A 42 -0.52 6.59 -16.84
N GLY A 43 -0.33 5.29 -17.04
CA GLY A 43 0.82 4.75 -17.75
C GLY A 43 0.46 4.34 -19.17
N ALA A 44 1.46 4.36 -20.07
CA ALA A 44 1.26 3.89 -21.46
C ALA A 44 0.87 2.40 -21.57
N ARG A 45 1.13 1.59 -20.53
CA ARG A 45 0.78 0.16 -20.48
C ARG A 45 -0.41 -0.14 -19.57
N MET A 46 -0.52 0.55 -18.44
CA MET A 46 -1.64 0.42 -17.52
C MET A 46 -1.69 1.60 -16.57
N ASP A 47 -2.89 1.87 -16.05
CA ASP A 47 -3.09 2.82 -14.98
C ASP A 47 -2.93 2.15 -13.61
N VAL A 48 -2.38 2.88 -12.64
CA VAL A 48 -2.13 2.38 -11.29
C VAL A 48 -2.39 3.45 -10.24
N TRP A 49 -2.73 3.01 -9.03
CA TRP A 49 -2.54 3.84 -7.84
C TRP A 49 -1.15 3.58 -7.27
N GLU A 50 -0.35 4.65 -7.11
CA GLU A 50 0.91 4.59 -6.39
C GLU A 50 0.70 5.09 -4.95
N VAL A 51 1.21 4.32 -3.99
CA VAL A 51 1.13 4.63 -2.56
C VAL A 51 2.51 4.49 -1.96
N GLU A 52 3.00 5.57 -1.38
CA GLU A 52 4.31 5.65 -0.76
C GLU A 52 4.16 5.99 0.73
N GLY A 53 5.07 5.47 1.56
CA GLY A 53 5.07 5.77 2.97
C GLY A 53 6.11 4.99 3.77
N ASP A 54 5.96 5.07 5.09
CA ASP A 54 6.80 4.34 6.04
C ASP A 54 5.93 3.49 6.95
N ILE A 55 6.36 2.26 7.20
CA ILE A 55 5.79 1.38 8.21
C ILE A 55 6.73 1.25 9.39
N THR A 56 6.20 1.38 10.60
CA THR A 56 6.92 1.07 11.84
C THR A 56 6.42 -0.26 12.40
N VAL A 57 7.29 -1.26 12.47
CA VAL A 57 6.98 -2.59 13.03
C VAL A 57 7.72 -2.84 14.35
N LYS A 58 7.11 -3.61 15.25
CA LYS A 58 7.73 -4.08 16.50
C LYS A 58 8.83 -5.09 16.17
N LYS A 59 9.98 -4.95 16.82
CA LYS A 59 11.10 -5.89 16.74
C LYS A 59 11.47 -6.35 18.15
N GLY A 60 10.99 -7.52 18.54
CA GLY A 60 11.12 -8.02 19.91
C GLY A 60 10.33 -7.18 20.93
N LEU A 61 10.75 -7.23 22.20
CA LEU A 61 10.04 -6.57 23.32
C LEU A 61 10.18 -5.04 23.33
N ILE A 62 11.30 -4.49 22.85
CA ILE A 62 11.63 -3.07 22.98
C ILE A 62 11.99 -2.42 21.63
N GLY A 63 12.43 -3.22 20.65
CA GLY A 63 12.87 -2.70 19.35
C GLY A 63 11.71 -2.25 18.46
N LYS A 64 12.01 -1.29 17.59
CA LYS A 64 11.17 -0.92 16.45
C LYS A 64 12.03 -0.85 15.20
N GLU A 65 11.43 -1.20 14.08
CA GLU A 65 12.05 -1.09 12.77
C GLU A 65 11.15 -0.23 11.89
N VAL A 66 11.75 0.74 11.19
CA VAL A 66 11.04 1.59 10.24
C VAL A 66 11.49 1.17 8.85
N ARG A 67 10.53 0.90 7.96
CA ARG A 67 10.79 0.56 6.56
C ARG A 67 10.01 1.50 5.66
N HIS A 68 10.70 2.05 4.68
CA HIS A 68 10.06 2.76 3.59
C HIS A 68 9.38 1.75 2.66
N PHE A 69 8.28 2.15 2.03
CA PHE A 69 7.61 1.36 1.02
C PHE A 69 7.07 2.25 -0.09
N LYS A 70 7.06 1.69 -1.29
CA LYS A 70 6.29 2.20 -2.42
C LYS A 70 5.55 1.04 -3.07
N PHE A 71 4.23 1.15 -3.19
CA PHE A 71 3.37 0.14 -3.80
C PHE A 71 2.66 0.69 -5.03
N GLN A 72 2.49 -0.16 -6.04
CA GLN A 72 1.62 0.05 -7.19
C GLN A 72 0.42 -0.90 -7.08
N ILE A 73 -0.78 -0.33 -7.18
CA ILE A 73 -2.05 -1.04 -7.06
C ILE A 73 -2.78 -0.97 -8.40
N ASP A 74 -3.22 -2.12 -8.88
CA ASP A 74 -4.14 -2.19 -10.01
C ASP A 74 -5.53 -1.63 -9.59
N PRO A 75 -6.03 -0.58 -10.25
CA PRO A 75 -7.31 0.04 -9.90
C PRO A 75 -8.51 -0.88 -10.15
N ILE A 76 -8.40 -1.86 -11.06
CA ILE A 76 -9.48 -2.77 -11.42
C ILE A 76 -9.59 -3.89 -10.38
N THR A 77 -8.49 -4.61 -10.12
CA THR A 77 -8.52 -5.76 -9.21
C THR A 77 -8.34 -5.37 -7.73
N GLY A 78 -7.69 -4.24 -7.46
CA GLY A 78 -7.24 -3.82 -6.13
C GLY A 78 -6.01 -4.57 -5.63
N ASN A 79 -5.35 -5.32 -6.50
CA ASN A 79 -4.16 -6.09 -6.16
C ASN A 79 -2.91 -5.20 -6.19
N ILE A 80 -1.96 -5.51 -5.29
CA ILE A 80 -0.61 -4.96 -5.36
C ILE A 80 0.12 -5.67 -6.50
N ILE A 81 0.58 -4.91 -7.50
CA ILE A 81 1.21 -5.43 -8.72
C ILE A 81 2.70 -5.06 -8.85
N GLY A 82 3.17 -4.15 -8.00
CA GLY A 82 4.57 -3.74 -7.93
C GLY A 82 4.88 -3.17 -6.56
N PHE A 83 6.11 -3.39 -6.09
CA PHE A 83 6.58 -2.79 -4.85
C PHE A 83 8.09 -2.52 -4.88
N GLU A 84 8.50 -1.43 -4.23
CA GLU A 84 9.88 -1.15 -3.84
C GLU A 84 9.94 -1.03 -2.31
N GLY A 85 10.89 -1.73 -1.69
CA GLY A 85 11.08 -1.79 -0.24
C GLY A 85 12.42 -2.39 0.16
#